data_AF-A0A3M2QLP1-F1
#
_entry.id   AF-A0A3M2QLP1-F1
#
_cell.length_a   1.000
_cell.length_b   1.000
_cell.length_c   1.000
_cell.angle_alpha   90.00
_cell.angle_beta   90.00
_cell.angle_gamma   90.00
#
_symmetry.space_group_name_H-M   'P 1'
#
loop_
_entity.id
_entity.type
_entity.pdbx_description
1 polymer ?
#
loop_
_entity_poly.entity_id
_entity_poly.type
_entity_poly.pdbx_seq_one_letter_code
_entity_poly.pdbx_strand_id
1 'polypeptide(L)'
;MAQKDDLAMIRAISPEHAHAILIYLCDNSRILKKARAYVPRLAIQAPGAVDARKRKAALPLAICVQCGDCFAEGEDRILLDCCYHSGELEMDWDGDFWADHDENCHGPIDTEENREDYPE
;
A
#
# COMPACT_ATOMS: atom_id res chain seq x y z
N MET A 1 12.09 -19.36 3.86
CA MET A 1 12.61 -19.17 5.23
C MET A 1 13.17 -17.77 5.41
N ALA A 2 14.14 -17.35 4.59
CA ALA A 2 14.72 -15.99 4.62
C ALA A 2 13.69 -14.84 4.69
N GLN A 3 12.70 -14.79 3.79
CA GLN A 3 11.71 -13.70 3.77
C GLN A 3 10.87 -13.57 5.06
N LYS A 4 10.64 -14.69 5.77
CA LYS A 4 9.91 -14.68 7.05
C LYS A 4 10.80 -14.13 8.18
N ASP A 5 12.08 -14.43 8.11
CA ASP A 5 13.09 -13.95 9.07
C ASP A 5 13.36 -12.45 8.85
N ASP A 6 13.40 -12.00 7.60
CA ASP A 6 13.54 -10.58 7.24
C ASP A 6 12.37 -9.74 7.77
N LEU A 7 11.13 -10.20 7.60
CA LEU A 7 9.94 -9.52 8.14
C LEU A 7 9.92 -9.49 9.67
N ALA A 8 10.43 -10.53 10.33
CA ALA A 8 10.56 -10.55 11.78
C ALA A 8 11.57 -9.50 12.27
N MET A 9 12.69 -9.33 11.56
CA MET A 9 13.66 -8.26 11.83
C MET A 9 13.04 -6.87 11.66
N ILE A 10 12.31 -6.64 10.56
CA ILE A 10 11.65 -5.34 10.30
C ILE A 10 10.62 -5.01 11.40
N ARG A 11 9.85 -5.98 11.89
CA ARG A 11 8.87 -5.76 12.97
C ARG A 11 9.50 -5.45 14.32
N ALA A 12 10.77 -5.80 14.53
CA ALA A 12 11.47 -5.60 15.79
C ALA A 12 12.19 -4.24 15.90
N ILE A 13 12.21 -3.43 14.84
CA ILE A 13 12.87 -2.12 14.85
C ILE A 13 12.08 -1.11 15.69
N SER A 14 12.78 -0.15 16.30
CA SER A 14 12.11 0.94 17.01
C SER A 14 11.43 1.92 16.04
N PRO A 15 10.43 2.71 16.50
CA PRO A 15 9.79 3.72 15.66
C PRO A 15 10.76 4.74 15.07
N GLU A 16 11.81 5.12 15.82
CA GLU A 16 12.84 6.06 15.37
C GLU A 16 13.67 5.47 14.21
N HIS A 17 14.06 4.20 14.33
CA HIS A 17 14.75 3.50 13.26
C HIS A 17 13.84 3.28 12.04
N ALA A 18 12.57 2.91 12.25
CA ALA A 18 11.58 2.79 11.17
C ALA A 18 11.41 4.11 10.41
N HIS A 19 11.30 5.23 11.13
CA HIS A 19 11.18 6.56 10.54
C HIS A 19 12.43 6.94 9.74
N ALA A 20 13.63 6.72 10.28
CA ALA A 20 14.88 7.01 9.57
C ALA A 20 15.02 6.19 8.28
N ILE A 21 14.69 4.90 8.33
CA ILE A 21 14.71 4.01 7.16
C ILE A 21 13.66 4.46 6.14
N LEU A 22 12.45 4.81 6.56
CA LEU A 22 11.40 5.31 5.65
C LEU A 22 11.85 6.58 4.93
N ILE A 23 12.46 7.53 5.64
CA ILE A 23 12.98 8.76 5.04
C ILE A 23 14.04 8.43 3.98
N TYR A 24 14.98 7.54 4.27
CA TYR A 24 15.97 7.09 3.29
C TYR A 24 15.32 6.44 2.07
N LEU A 25 14.35 5.54 2.25
CA LEU A 25 13.65 4.89 1.15
C LEU A 25 12.85 5.87 0.28
N CYS A 26 12.37 6.96 0.87
CA CYS A 26 11.66 8.03 0.15
C CYS A 26 12.56 8.84 -0.80
N ASP A 27 13.88 8.64 -0.83
CA ASP A 27 14.71 9.14 -1.94
C ASP A 27 14.28 8.52 -3.29
N ASN A 28 13.63 7.35 -3.25
CA ASN A 28 12.91 6.80 -4.39
C ASN A 28 11.55 7.49 -4.56
N SER A 29 11.33 8.12 -5.72
CA SER A 29 10.11 8.88 -6.01
C SER A 29 8.82 8.05 -5.95
N ARG A 30 8.86 6.75 -6.29
CA ARG A 30 7.70 5.85 -6.19
C ARG A 30 7.36 5.56 -4.74
N ILE A 31 8.37 5.27 -3.92
CA ILE A 31 8.18 5.06 -2.47
C ILE A 31 7.66 6.35 -1.82
N LEU A 32 8.20 7.51 -2.19
CA LEU A 32 7.72 8.81 -1.71
C LEU A 32 6.26 9.06 -2.08
N LYS A 33 5.86 8.82 -3.33
CA LYS A 33 4.46 8.94 -3.76
C LYS A 33 3.54 8.04 -2.93
N LYS A 34 3.92 6.75 -2.76
CA LYS A 34 3.17 5.78 -1.95
C LYS A 34 3.08 6.25 -0.49
N ALA A 35 4.20 6.57 0.15
CA ALA A 35 4.24 7.03 1.54
C ALA A 35 3.37 8.28 1.75
N ARG A 36 3.48 9.27 0.86
CA ARG A 36 2.67 10.50 0.91
C ARG A 36 1.17 10.21 0.81
N ALA A 37 0.75 9.24 0.00
CA ALA A 37 -0.66 8.86 -0.14
C ALA A 37 -1.24 8.26 1.15
N TYR A 38 -0.41 7.55 1.94
CA TYR A 38 -0.86 6.90 3.18
C TYR A 38 -0.90 7.82 4.40
N VAL A 39 -0.06 8.86 4.46
CA VAL A 39 -0.04 9.83 5.58
C VAL A 39 -1.44 10.38 5.94
N PRO A 40 -2.24 10.94 5.01
CA PRO A 40 -3.57 11.45 5.35
C PRO A 40 -4.55 10.33 5.71
N ARG A 41 -4.43 9.14 5.11
CA ARG A 41 -5.31 7.99 5.40
C ARG A 41 -5.13 7.50 6.83
N LEU A 42 -3.88 7.42 7.30
CA LEU A 42 -3.57 7.07 8.68
C LEU A 42 -3.96 8.19 9.66
N ALA A 43 -3.84 9.46 9.28
CA ALA A 43 -4.23 10.58 10.13
C ALA A 43 -5.75 10.64 10.40
N ILE A 44 -6.58 10.24 9.44
CA ILE A 44 -8.04 10.16 9.60
C ILE A 44 -8.43 9.05 10.59
N GLN A 45 -7.69 7.94 10.58
CA GLN A 45 -7.89 6.79 11.45
C GLN A 45 -7.25 6.97 12.84
N ALA A 46 -6.34 7.93 12.99
CA ALA A 46 -5.81 8.28 14.30
C ALA A 46 -6.95 8.77 15.19
N PRO A 47 -7.10 8.26 16.43
CA PRO A 47 -8.21 8.62 17.31
C PRO A 47 -8.20 10.11 17.65
N GLY A 48 -8.93 10.89 16.86
CA GLY A 48 -9.19 12.31 17.04
C GLY A 48 -10.50 12.54 17.80
N ALA A 49 -10.40 12.66 19.12
CA ALA A 49 -11.20 13.52 20.01
C ALA A 49 -12.76 13.46 20.01
N VAL A 50 -13.44 12.55 19.31
CA VAL A 50 -14.92 12.58 19.25
C VAL A 50 -15.65 11.76 20.32
N ASP A 51 -15.01 10.86 21.06
CA ASP A 51 -15.65 10.14 22.17
C ASP A 51 -14.72 9.91 23.37
N ALA A 52 -14.63 10.93 24.23
CA ALA A 52 -13.88 10.90 25.48
C ALA A 52 -14.44 9.96 26.57
N ARG A 53 -15.32 9.00 26.25
CA ARG A 53 -16.05 8.19 27.24
C ARG A 53 -15.66 6.70 27.33
N LYS A 54 -14.75 6.21 26.50
CA LYS A 54 -14.09 4.91 26.72
C LYS A 54 -12.70 4.97 26.11
N ARG A 55 -11.67 5.23 26.92
CA ARG A 55 -10.27 5.07 26.51
C ARG A 55 -9.98 3.58 26.32
N LYS A 56 -10.41 3.00 25.20
CA LYS A 56 -9.72 1.82 24.65
C LYS A 56 -8.32 2.31 24.27
N ALA A 57 -7.29 1.54 24.60
CA ALA A 57 -5.97 1.79 24.08
C ALA A 57 -6.08 1.92 22.56
N ALA A 58 -5.48 2.96 21.97
CA ALA A 58 -5.42 3.07 20.52
C ALA A 58 -4.73 1.81 20.01
N LEU A 59 -5.48 0.95 19.34
CA LEU A 59 -4.93 -0.24 18.72
C LEU A 59 -3.92 0.19 17.62
N PRO A 60 -2.88 -0.59 17.36
CA PRO A 60 -1.95 -0.29 16.27
C PRO A 60 -2.71 -0.12 14.95
N LEU A 61 -2.38 0.91 14.18
CA LEU A 61 -2.91 1.06 12.82
C LEU A 61 -2.11 0.18 11.86
N ALA A 62 -2.82 -0.47 10.96
CA ALA A 62 -2.29 -1.31 9.89
C ALA A 62 -2.86 -0.88 8.53
N ILE A 63 -2.16 -1.23 7.45
CA ILE A 63 -2.59 -1.01 6.07
C ILE A 63 -2.90 -2.37 5.44
N CYS A 64 -4.06 -2.49 4.79
CA CYS A 64 -4.44 -3.72 4.11
C CYS A 64 -3.58 -3.93 2.86
N VAL A 65 -2.94 -5.09 2.76
CA VAL A 65 -2.08 -5.44 1.62
C VAL A 65 -2.85 -5.65 0.30
N GLN A 66 -4.17 -5.83 0.36
CA GLN A 66 -5.02 -6.04 -0.83
C GLN A 66 -5.57 -4.71 -1.35
N CYS A 67 -6.25 -3.93 -0.52
CA CYS A 67 -6.93 -2.70 -0.96
C CYS A 67 -6.19 -1.40 -0.59
N GLY A 68 -5.16 -1.44 0.26
CA GLY A 68 -4.46 -0.23 0.72
C GLY A 68 -5.26 0.64 1.69
N ASP A 69 -6.36 0.14 2.27
CA ASP A 69 -7.08 0.86 3.32
C ASP A 69 -6.43 0.70 4.68
N CYS A 70 -6.51 1.75 5.49
CA CYS A 70 -5.99 1.77 6.86
C CYS A 70 -7.06 1.27 7.83
N PHE A 71 -6.66 0.49 8.85
CA PHE A 71 -7.56 -0.05 9.87
C PHE A 71 -6.81 -0.24 11.20
N ALA A 72 -7.53 -0.39 12.31
CA ALA A 72 -6.93 -0.70 13.59
C ALA A 72 -6.83 -2.23 13.80
N GLU A 73 -5.67 -2.72 14.19
CA GLU A 73 -5.46 -4.15 14.45
C GLU A 73 -6.35 -4.66 15.59
N GLY A 74 -7.15 -5.69 15.33
CA GLY A 74 -8.07 -6.26 16.32
C GLY A 74 -9.50 -5.69 16.29
N GLU A 75 -9.80 -4.79 15.34
CA GLU A 75 -11.19 -4.54 14.94
C GLU A 75 -11.69 -5.65 14.02
N ASP A 76 -12.88 -6.19 14.31
CA ASP A 76 -13.55 -7.17 13.45
C ASP A 76 -13.95 -6.48 12.12
N ARG A 77 -13.11 -6.59 11.09
CA ARG A 77 -13.47 -6.15 9.73
C ARG A 77 -14.49 -7.12 9.15
N ILE A 78 -15.58 -6.58 8.63
CA ILE A 78 -16.53 -7.36 7.84
C ILE A 78 -15.88 -7.58 6.46
N LEU A 79 -16.14 -8.73 5.81
CA LEU A 79 -15.59 -9.05 4.48
C LEU A 79 -15.86 -7.96 3.42
N LEU A 80 -16.92 -7.17 3.61
CA LEU A 80 -17.31 -6.05 2.74
C LEU A 80 -16.45 -4.79 2.94
N ASP A 81 -15.65 -4.70 4.01
CA ASP A 81 -14.81 -3.54 4.29
C ASP A 81 -13.52 -3.54 3.46
N CYS A 82 -13.21 -4.65 2.77
CA CYS A 82 -12.05 -4.81 1.92
C CYS A 82 -12.49 -5.04 0.47
N CYS A 83 -12.60 -3.97 -0.31
CA CYS A 83 -12.91 -4.05 -1.73
C CYS A 83 -11.61 -4.21 -2.52
N TYR A 84 -11.37 -5.41 -3.05
CA TYR A 84 -10.27 -5.71 -3.96
C TYR A 84 -10.74 -6.63 -5.08
N HIS A 85 -10.06 -6.58 -6.23
CA HIS A 85 -10.29 -7.54 -7.31
C HIS A 85 -9.51 -8.82 -7.01
N SER A 86 -10.19 -9.97 -6.98
CA SER A 86 -9.57 -11.27 -6.74
C SER A 86 -8.97 -11.90 -8.01
N GLY A 87 -9.17 -11.26 -9.17
CA GLY A 87 -8.61 -11.69 -10.43
C GLY A 87 -7.17 -11.17 -10.58
N GLU A 88 -6.44 -11.78 -11.50
CA GLU A 88 -5.15 -11.25 -11.93
C GLU A 88 -5.38 -10.07 -12.88
N LEU A 89 -4.46 -9.10 -12.85
CA LEU A 89 -4.43 -8.04 -13.86
C LEU A 89 -3.96 -8.65 -15.18
N GLU A 90 -4.78 -8.53 -16.23
CA GLU A 90 -4.50 -9.02 -17.57
C GLU A 90 -4.39 -7.84 -18.54
N MET A 91 -3.34 -7.83 -19.35
CA MET A 91 -3.14 -6.79 -20.37
C MET A 91 -4.17 -6.98 -21.50
N ASP A 92 -4.84 -5.89 -21.87
CA ASP A 92 -5.71 -5.86 -23.03
C ASP A 92 -4.88 -5.77 -24.32
N TRP A 93 -4.36 -6.91 -24.77
CA TRP A 93 -3.55 -7.02 -26.00
C TRP A 93 -4.33 -6.70 -27.28
N ASP A 94 -5.66 -6.85 -27.23
CA ASP A 94 -6.55 -6.68 -28.37
C ASP A 94 -7.26 -5.31 -28.38
N GLY A 95 -7.08 -4.52 -27.33
CA GLY A 95 -7.68 -3.19 -27.16
C GLY A 95 -6.93 -2.07 -27.86
N ASP A 96 -7.64 -0.97 -28.12
CA ASP A 96 -7.09 0.20 -28.81
C ASP A 96 -6.07 1.00 -27.96
N PHE A 97 -6.00 0.76 -26.65
CA PHE A 97 -5.14 1.50 -25.73
C PHE A 97 -3.64 1.38 -26.07
N TRP A 98 -3.21 0.20 -26.54
CA TRP A 98 -1.82 -0.08 -26.91
C TRP A 98 -1.59 -0.12 -28.43
N ALA A 99 -2.57 0.30 -29.25
CA ALA A 99 -2.53 0.11 -30.69
C ALA A 99 -1.37 0.84 -31.41
N ASP A 100 -0.83 1.90 -30.82
CA ASP A 100 0.33 2.65 -31.32
C ASP A 100 1.64 2.35 -30.59
N HIS A 101 1.62 1.45 -29.59
CA HIS A 101 2.79 1.11 -28.79
C HIS A 101 3.64 0.02 -29.47
N ASP A 102 4.80 0.42 -30.00
CA ASP A 102 5.84 -0.53 -30.45
C ASP A 102 6.83 -0.83 -29.33
N GLU A 103 6.83 -2.07 -28.83
CA GLU A 103 7.73 -2.50 -27.74
C GLU A 103 9.23 -2.38 -28.10
N ASN A 104 9.60 -2.39 -29.38
CA ASN A 104 10.99 -2.20 -29.80
C ASN A 104 11.44 -0.74 -29.67
N CYS A 105 10.50 0.20 -29.69
CA CYS A 105 10.76 1.63 -29.59
C CYS A 105 10.50 2.17 -28.17
N HIS A 106 9.46 1.64 -27.51
CA HIS A 106 8.92 2.17 -26.26
C HIS A 106 9.13 1.23 -25.05
N GLY A 107 9.68 0.04 -25.28
CA GLY A 107 9.86 -0.99 -24.25
C GLY A 107 8.60 -1.83 -24.01
N PRO A 108 8.69 -2.86 -23.16
CA PRO A 108 7.59 -3.80 -22.96
C PRO A 108 6.32 -3.13 -22.44
N ILE A 109 5.16 -3.58 -22.91
CA ILE A 109 3.84 -3.17 -22.43
C ILE A 109 3.61 -3.77 -21.04
N ASP A 110 3.90 -5.07 -20.88
CA ASP A 110 3.68 -5.77 -19.63
C ASP A 110 4.85 -5.60 -18.65
N THR A 111 4.83 -4.48 -17.93
CA THR A 111 5.80 -4.20 -16.85
C THR A 111 5.08 -3.90 -15.54
N GLU A 112 5.72 -4.19 -14.41
CA GLU A 112 5.21 -3.82 -13.08
C GLU A 112 4.94 -2.31 -12.96
N GLU A 113 5.68 -1.49 -13.69
CA GLU A 113 5.44 -0.04 -13.76
C GLU A 113 4.15 0.28 -14.49
N ASN A 114 3.96 -0.27 -15.69
CA ASN A 114 2.73 -0.03 -16.45
C ASN A 114 1.50 -0.61 -15.74
N ARG A 115 1.62 -1.74 -15.05
CA ARG A 115 0.55 -2.31 -14.21
C ARG A 115 0.14 -1.42 -13.05
N GLU A 116 1.09 -0.70 -12.44
CA GLU A 116 0.80 0.25 -11.36
C GLU A 116 0.21 1.57 -11.87
N ASP A 117 0.70 2.05 -13.01
CA ASP A 117 0.32 3.36 -13.58
C ASP A 117 -0.97 3.29 -14.43
N TYR A 118 -1.29 2.11 -15.00
CA TYR A 118 -2.46 1.81 -15.83
C TYR A 118 -3.15 0.51 -15.38
N PRO A 119 -3.84 0.53 -14.22
CA PRO A 119 -4.46 -0.66 -13.63
C PRO A 119 -5.82 -1.07 -14.24
N GLU A 120 -6.35 -0.30 -15.20
CA GLU A 120 -7.64 -0.49 -15.86
C GLU A 120 -7.70 -1.58 -16.94
#